data_AF-D5EES0-F1
#
_entry.id   AF-D5EES0-F1
#
_cell.length_a   1.000
_cell.length_b   1.000
_cell.length_c   1.000
_cell.angle_alpha   90.00
_cell.angle_beta   90.00
_cell.angle_gamma   90.00
#
_symmetry.space_group_name_H-M   'P 1'
#
loop_
_entity.id
_entity.type
_entity.pdbx_description
1 polymer ?
#
loop_
_entity_poly.entity_id
_entity_poly.type
_entity_poly.pdbx_seq_one_letter_code
_entity_poly.pdbx_strand_id
1 'polypeptide(L)'
;MVFSAMETLNKFEIGEIQDKKTKKRITKERARLFLQSIVEAEETKHPSVSCGHDYRYEGTQVIASALVGGKELIHLTAFSIDQSSSLSKKTKRRLTRYRNRMELRRFNNE
;
A
#
# COMPACT_ATOMS: atom_id res chain seq x y z
N MET A 1 7.91 -16.58 1.17
CA MET A 1 7.63 -16.19 -0.23
C MET A 1 7.17 -14.75 -0.19
N VAL A 2 8.11 -13.84 -0.38
CA VAL A 2 7.81 -12.46 -0.77
C VAL A 2 6.99 -12.64 -2.05
N PHE A 3 5.70 -12.31 -2.03
CA PHE A 3 5.01 -12.10 -3.30
C PHE A 3 5.87 -11.05 -3.99
N SER A 4 6.56 -11.41 -5.08
CA SER A 4 7.33 -10.44 -5.83
C SER A 4 6.32 -9.43 -6.32
N ALA A 5 6.12 -8.38 -5.52
CA ALA A 5 5.20 -7.30 -5.80
C ALA A 5 5.60 -6.74 -7.17
N MET A 6 6.90 -6.72 -7.49
CA MET A 6 7.45 -6.51 -8.83
C MET A 6 6.88 -7.45 -9.90
N GLU A 7 6.90 -8.78 -9.75
CA GLU A 7 6.32 -9.69 -10.76
C GLU A 7 4.81 -9.49 -10.93
N THR A 8 4.11 -9.25 -9.82
CA THR A 8 2.65 -9.05 -9.84
C THR A 8 2.30 -7.70 -10.48
N LEU A 9 3.03 -6.64 -10.13
CA LEU A 9 2.88 -5.27 -10.66
C LEU A 9 3.38 -5.13 -12.10
N ASN A 10 4.39 -5.89 -12.52
CA ASN A 10 4.83 -5.96 -13.91
C ASN A 10 3.83 -6.71 -14.80
N LYS A 11 3.05 -7.65 -14.23
CA LYS A 11 1.92 -8.30 -14.92
C LYS A 11 0.70 -7.39 -15.04
N PHE A 12 0.55 -6.41 -14.14
CA PHE A 12 -0.52 -5.43 -14.26
C PHE A 12 -0.18 -4.40 -15.35
N GLU A 13 -0.95 -4.38 -16.44
CA GLU A 13 -0.93 -3.24 -17.32
C GLU A 13 -1.42 -2.01 -16.55
N ILE A 14 -0.50 -1.07 -16.32
CA ILE A 14 -0.84 0.24 -15.80
C ILE A 14 -1.65 0.96 -16.88
N GLY A 15 -2.98 0.90 -16.72
CA GLY A 15 -3.95 1.60 -17.54
C GLY A 15 -3.90 3.12 -17.33
N GLU A 16 -5.02 3.80 -17.53
CA GLU A 16 -5.05 5.25 -17.39
C GLU A 16 -4.99 5.68 -15.92
N ILE A 17 -3.97 6.47 -15.57
CA ILE A 17 -3.80 7.00 -14.22
C ILE A 17 -4.13 8.50 -14.24
N GLN A 18 -5.15 8.87 -13.49
CA GLN A 18 -5.57 10.26 -13.35
C GLN A 18 -5.65 10.65 -11.88
N ASP A 19 -5.18 11.85 -11.58
CA ASP A 19 -5.53 12.51 -10.33
C ASP A 19 -7.03 12.82 -10.35
N LYS A 20 -7.81 12.19 -9.46
CA LYS A 20 -9.27 12.39 -9.40
C LYS A 20 -9.69 13.86 -9.16
N LYS A 21 -8.82 14.69 -8.58
CA LYS A 21 -9.11 16.07 -8.20
C LYS A 21 -8.70 17.06 -9.28
N THR A 22 -7.55 16.85 -9.91
CA THR A 22 -7.03 17.75 -10.95
C THR A 22 -7.25 17.24 -12.38
N LYS A 23 -7.71 16.00 -12.53
CA LYS A 23 -7.76 15.24 -13.80
C LYS A 23 -6.43 15.22 -14.56
N LYS A 24 -5.31 15.58 -13.91
CA LYS A 24 -3.99 15.53 -14.52
C LYS A 24 -3.61 14.08 -14.76
N ARG A 25 -3.16 13.82 -15.98
CA ARG A 25 -2.52 12.54 -16.31
C ARG A 25 -1.26 12.40 -15.49
N ILE A 26 -1.18 11.30 -14.75
CA ILE A 26 0.04 10.88 -14.08
C ILE A 26 0.84 10.06 -15.09
N THR A 27 2.14 10.35 -15.20
CA THR A 27 3.02 9.59 -16.09
C THR A 27 3.18 8.17 -15.59
N LYS A 28 3.29 7.21 -16.52
CA LYS A 28 3.53 5.80 -16.19
C LYS A 28 4.80 5.62 -15.35
N GLU A 29 5.83 6.43 -15.61
CA GLU A 29 7.08 6.46 -14.84
C GLU A 29 6.84 6.81 -13.37
N ARG A 30 6.04 7.84 -13.08
CA ARG A 30 5.75 8.23 -11.69
C ARG A 30 5.00 7.13 -10.94
N ALA A 31 4.11 6.41 -11.61
CA ALA A 31 3.45 5.26 -11.01
C ALA A 31 4.41 4.09 -10.77
N ARG A 32 5.32 3.82 -11.72
CA ARG A 32 6.37 2.80 -11.52
C ARG A 32 7.26 3.10 -10.33
N LEU A 33 7.72 4.35 -10.18
CA LEU A 33 8.53 4.78 -9.03
C LEU A 33 7.77 4.61 -7.70
N PHE A 34 6.48 4.95 -7.67
CA PHE A 34 5.65 4.74 -6.48
C PHE A 34 5.46 3.26 -6.15
N LEU A 35 5.29 2.42 -7.17
CA LEU A 35 5.19 0.98 -6.97
C LEU A 35 6.51 0.38 -6.48
N GLN A 36 7.62 0.84 -7.02
CA GLN A 36 8.96 0.43 -6.59
C GLN A 36 9.20 0.78 -5.12
N SER A 37 8.78 1.97 -4.66
CA SER A 37 8.95 2.33 -3.25
C SER A 37 8.17 1.44 -2.28
N ILE A 38 7.05 0.83 -2.71
CA ILE A 38 6.32 -0.18 -1.92
C ILE A 38 7.15 -1.46 -1.80
N VAL A 39 7.85 -1.86 -2.86
CA VAL A 39 8.69 -3.08 -2.85
C VAL A 39 9.92 -2.91 -1.96
N GLU A 40 10.47 -1.69 -1.91
CA GLU A 40 11.62 -1.36 -1.07
C GLU A 40 11.26 -1.09 0.40
N ALA A 41 9.96 -1.03 0.72
CA ALA A 41 9.48 -0.78 2.08
C ALA A 41 9.59 -2.03 2.97
N GLU A 42 9.70 -1.82 4.28
CA GLU A 42 9.78 -2.90 5.25
C GLU A 42 8.45 -3.64 5.33
N GLU A 43 8.48 -4.97 5.13
CA GLU A 43 7.31 -5.84 5.11
C GLU A 43 7.10 -6.51 6.48
N THR A 44 5.89 -6.43 7.01
CA THR A 44 5.43 -7.23 8.15
C THR A 44 4.22 -8.06 7.77
N LYS A 45 4.20 -9.32 8.22
CA LYS A 45 3.21 -10.31 7.82
C LYS A 45 2.33 -10.70 9.00
N HIS A 46 1.01 -10.61 8.81
CA HIS A 46 0.02 -10.94 9.82
C HIS A 46 -0.96 -12.02 9.32
N PRO A 47 -1.28 -13.05 10.12
CA PRO A 47 -2.31 -14.02 9.75
C PRO A 47 -3.68 -13.35 9.71
N SER A 48 -4.46 -13.61 8.66
CA SER A 48 -5.84 -13.14 8.54
C SER A 48 -6.80 -14.18 9.12
N VAL A 49 -7.80 -13.73 9.87
CA VAL A 49 -8.84 -14.60 10.49
C VAL A 49 -9.74 -15.32 9.48
N SER A 50 -9.85 -14.82 8.25
CA SER A 50 -10.74 -15.39 7.24
C SER A 50 -9.99 -16.32 6.27
N CYS A 51 -9.06 -15.78 5.49
CA CYS A 51 -8.14 -16.56 4.67
C CYS A 51 -6.90 -15.74 4.28
N GLY A 52 -5.73 -16.40 4.30
CA GLY A 52 -4.49 -15.82 3.80
C GLY A 52 -3.72 -14.96 4.78
N HIS A 53 -2.98 -13.98 4.26
CA HIS A 53 -2.06 -13.14 5.02
C HIS A 53 -2.25 -11.66 4.66
N ASP A 54 -2.27 -10.82 5.69
CA ASP A 54 -2.23 -9.37 5.61
C ASP A 54 -0.77 -8.93 5.66
N TYR A 55 -0.27 -8.45 4.53
CA TYR A 55 1.07 -7.88 4.38
C TYR A 55 0.99 -6.38 4.58
N ARG A 56 1.86 -5.85 5.42
CA ARG A 56 1.94 -4.41 5.70
C ARG A 56 3.32 -3.92 5.34
N TYR A 57 3.36 -2.80 4.65
CA TYR A 57 4.57 -2.18 4.16
C TYR A 57 4.71 -0.80 4.79
N GLU A 58 5.80 -0.58 5.52
CA GLU A 58 6.14 0.73 6.07
C GLU A 58 7.52 1.15 5.55
N GLY A 59 7.56 2.28 4.85
CA GLY A 59 8.78 2.88 4.34
C GLY A 59 8.81 4.37 4.64
N THR A 60 9.97 4.98 4.41
CA THR A 60 10.19 6.42 4.64
C THR A 60 9.23 7.31 3.84
N GLN A 61 8.81 6.86 2.65
CA GLN A 61 7.96 7.62 1.72
C GLN A 61 6.65 6.92 1.38
N VAL A 62 6.35 5.78 2.00
CA VAL A 62 5.18 4.97 1.65
C VAL A 62 4.65 4.17 2.83
N ILE A 63 3.33 4.05 2.91
CA ILE A 63 2.65 3.05 3.73
C ILE A 63 1.67 2.30 2.86
N ALA A 64 1.71 0.98 2.90
CA ALA A 64 0.77 0.14 2.17
C ALA A 64 0.32 -1.10 2.96
N SER A 65 -0.80 -1.68 2.53
CA SER A 65 -1.22 -3.02 2.94
C SER A 65 -1.77 -3.80 1.77
N ALA A 66 -1.44 -5.08 1.77
CA ALA A 66 -1.90 -6.05 0.81
C ALA A 66 -2.56 -7.23 1.52
N LEU A 67 -3.78 -7.59 1.12
CA LEU A 67 -4.41 -8.84 1.51
C LEU A 67 -4.15 -9.87 0.42
N VAL A 68 -3.57 -11.00 0.81
CA VAL A 68 -3.21 -12.09 -0.08
C VAL A 68 -3.89 -13.36 0.38
N GLY A 69 -4.71 -13.96 -0.47
CA GLY A 69 -5.34 -15.26 -0.23
C GLY A 69 -4.69 -16.32 -1.11
N GLY A 70 -4.15 -17.38 -0.50
CA GLY A 70 -3.48 -18.45 -1.25
C GLY A 70 -2.29 -17.91 -2.08
N LYS A 71 -2.45 -17.90 -3.41
CA LYS A 71 -1.45 -17.41 -4.38
C LYS A 71 -1.87 -16.11 -5.10
N GLU A 72 -2.93 -15.44 -4.64
CA GLU A 72 -3.51 -14.27 -5.31
C GLU A 72 -3.56 -13.03 -4.41
N LEU A 73 -3.32 -11.86 -5.00
CA LEU A 73 -3.48 -10.55 -4.37
C LEU A 73 -4.96 -10.14 -4.45
N ILE A 74 -5.65 -10.16 -3.32
CA ILE A 74 -7.08 -9.82 -3.22
C ILE A 74 -7.26 -8.30 -3.18
N HIS A 75 -6.41 -7.59 -2.42
CA HIS A 75 -6.55 -6.15 -2.23
C HIS A 75 -5.21 -5.49 -1.92
N LEU A 76 -4.95 -4.32 -2.49
CA LEU A 76 -3.79 -3.47 -2.18
C LEU A 76 -4.24 -2.02 -1.97
N THR A 77 -3.82 -1.42 -0.86
CA THR A 77 -3.97 0.02 -0.61
C THR A 77 -2.63 0.60 -0.23
N ALA A 78 -2.21 1.66 -0.91
CA ALA A 78 -0.93 2.33 -0.67
C ALA A 78 -1.09 3.85 -0.63
N PHE A 79 -0.27 4.51 0.19
CA PHE A 79 -0.25 5.95 0.38
C PHE A 79 1.19 6.45 0.34
N SER A 80 1.44 7.48 -0.45
CA SER A 80 2.71 8.20 -0.40
C SER A 80 2.74 9.13 0.81
N ILE A 81 3.87 9.14 1.52
CA ILE A 81 4.15 9.99 2.66
C ILE A 81 5.27 10.92 2.24
N ASP A 82 4.90 12.12 1.83
CA ASP A 82 5.89 13.15 1.56
C ASP A 82 6.24 13.82 2.90
N GLN A 83 7.45 13.56 3.40
CA GLN A 83 7.96 14.13 4.65
C GLN A 83 8.21 15.64 4.53
N SER A 84 8.41 16.15 3.30
CA SER A 84 8.72 17.57 3.04
C SER A 84 7.46 18.44 2.95
N SER A 85 6.36 17.85 2.49
CA SER A 85 5.09 18.55 2.40
C SER A 85 4.35 18.46 3.74
N SER A 86 3.82 19.58 4.21
CA SER A 86 2.78 19.58 5.24
C SER A 86 1.63 18.69 4.77
N LEU A 87 1.67 17.40 5.17
CA LEU A 87 0.62 16.45 4.87
C LEU A 87 -0.70 17.11 5.25
N SER A 88 -1.60 17.27 4.28
CA SER A 88 -2.91 17.85 4.52
C SER A 88 -3.53 17.20 5.77
N LYS A 89 -4.20 18.00 6.62
CA LYS A 89 -4.92 17.49 7.81
C LYS A 89 -5.80 16.27 7.48
N LYS A 90 -6.34 16.21 6.26
CA LYS A 90 -7.12 15.06 5.76
C LYS A 90 -6.28 13.81 5.54
N THR A 91 -5.09 13.94 4.94
CA THR A 91 -4.15 12.82 4.73
C THR A 91 -3.60 12.31 6.05
N LYS A 92 -3.20 13.21 6.96
CA LYS A 92 -2.80 12.84 8.33
C LYS A 92 -3.90 12.04 9.04
N ARG A 93 -5.14 12.55 9.04
CA ARG A 93 -6.29 11.84 9.62
C ARG A 93 -6.53 10.46 8.99
N ARG A 94 -6.37 10.33 7.67
CA ARG A 94 -6.52 9.04 6.98
C ARG A 94 -5.43 8.05 7.39
N LEU A 95 -4.17 8.49 7.43
CA LEU A 95 -3.03 7.69 7.89
C LEU A 95 -3.18 7.28 9.35
N THR A 96 -3.58 8.20 10.24
CA THR A 96 -3.85 7.88 11.66
C THR A 96 -4.96 6.85 11.78
N ARG A 97 -6.10 7.03 11.10
CA ARG A 97 -7.18 6.03 11.14
C ARG A 97 -6.76 4.69 10.59
N TYR A 98 -5.96 4.69 9.53
CA TYR A 98 -5.41 3.49 8.94
C TYR A 98 -4.51 2.77 9.96
N ARG A 99 -3.52 3.46 10.54
CA ARG A 99 -2.65 2.92 11.61
C ARG A 99 -3.45 2.36 12.77
N ASN A 100 -4.43 3.12 13.30
CA ASN A 100 -5.27 2.66 14.41
C ASN A 100 -6.08 1.40 14.03
N ARG A 101 -6.60 1.31 12.80
CA ARG A 101 -7.27 0.09 12.32
C ARG A 101 -6.30 -1.09 12.23
N MET A 102 -5.04 -0.83 11.87
CA MET A 102 -4.00 -1.85 11.78
C MET A 102 -3.55 -2.36 13.16
N GLU A 103 -3.48 -1.49 14.16
CA GLU A 103 -3.18 -1.86 15.55
C GLU A 103 -4.31 -2.68 16.20
N LEU A 104 -5.58 -2.27 16.03
CA LEU A 104 -6.72 -3.03 16.55
C LEU A 104 -6.77 -4.47 16.02
N ARG A 105 -6.30 -4.69 14.79
CA ARG A 105 -6.19 -6.04 14.21
C ARG A 105 -5.04 -6.87 14.76
N ARG A 106 -4.01 -6.25 15.35
CA ARG A 106 -2.92 -6.98 16.02
C ARG A 106 -3.41 -7.61 17.33
N PHE A 107 -4.13 -6.83 18.14
CA PHE A 107 -4.61 -7.27 19.46
C PHE A 107 -5.72 -8.34 19.43
N ASN A 108 -6.52 -8.41 18.37
CA ASN A 108 -7.61 -9.38 18.28
C ASN A 108 -7.16 -10.76 17.77
N ASN A 109 -5.87 -10.94 17.46
CA ASN A 109 -5.30 -12.17 16.92
C ASN A 109 -4.29 -12.85 17.88
N GLU A 110 -4.18 -12.35 19.12
CA GLU A 110 -3.57 -13.04 20.27
C GLU A 110 -4.64 -13.78 21.07
#